data_AF-A0A3R8UB46-F1
#
_entry.id   AF-A0A3R8UB46-F1
#
_cell.length_a   1.000
_cell.length_b   1.000
_cell.length_c   1.000
_cell.angle_alpha   90.00
_cell.angle_beta   90.00
_cell.angle_gamma   90.00
#
_symmetry.space_group_name_H-M   'P 1'
#
loop_
_entity.id
_entity.type
_entity.pdbx_description
1 polymer ?
#
loop_
_entity_poly.entity_id
_entity_poly.type
_entity_poly.pdbx_seq_one_letter_code
_entity_poly.pdbx_strand_id
1 'polypeptide(L)'
;MKIFRKVDAAILLLVAISPAVAQLLFGDPLYVGIWYYLMVPIAAIAIGVMARAKPLFLLGTSLAASVTLLVYAAINLLLARPEGLLALGHLFSLPGAAAGTVIGAFLSRRLSRPISVLALGFAGTLVGFFLNQLVVCNTVMWCGVLSLPIG
;
A
#
# COMPACT_ATOMS: atom_id res chain seq x y z
N MET A 1 13.62 -5.42 -25.43
CA MET A 1 12.30 -5.10 -24.80
C MET A 1 11.68 -6.25 -23.96
N LYS A 2 11.88 -7.54 -24.30
CA LYS A 2 11.38 -8.67 -23.46
C LYS A 2 12.13 -8.87 -22.12
N ILE A 3 13.42 -8.52 -22.05
CA ILE A 3 14.25 -8.63 -20.84
C ILE A 3 13.83 -7.63 -19.75
N PHE A 4 13.61 -6.36 -20.12
CA PHE A 4 13.12 -5.32 -19.21
C PHE A 4 11.81 -5.73 -18.52
N ARG A 5 10.86 -6.29 -19.29
CA ARG A 5 9.57 -6.76 -18.76
C ARG A 5 9.68 -7.91 -17.75
N LYS A 6 10.72 -8.75 -17.84
CA LYS A 6 10.98 -9.82 -16.87
C LYS A 6 11.61 -9.27 -15.58
N VAL A 7 12.53 -8.32 -15.71
CA VAL A 7 13.16 -7.64 -14.57
C VAL A 7 12.12 -6.83 -13.79
N ASP A 8 11.26 -6.08 -14.48
CA ASP A 8 10.18 -5.31 -13.86
C ASP A 8 9.21 -6.20 -13.07
N ALA A 9 8.88 -7.39 -13.60
CA ALA A 9 8.03 -8.36 -12.92
C ALA A 9 8.72 -9.00 -11.71
N ALA A 10 10.02 -9.31 -11.81
CA ALA A 10 10.79 -9.82 -10.68
C ALA A 10 10.87 -8.79 -9.55
N ILE A 11 11.16 -7.52 -9.87
CA ILE A 11 11.20 -6.45 -8.86
C ILE A 11 9.81 -6.24 -8.26
N LEU A 12 8.75 -6.25 -9.06
CA LEU A 12 7.37 -6.17 -8.57
C LEU A 12 7.07 -7.28 -7.55
N LEU A 13 7.42 -8.53 -7.86
CA LEU A 13 7.21 -9.66 -6.96
C LEU A 13 8.05 -9.53 -5.68
N LEU A 14 9.31 -9.09 -5.78
CA LEU A 14 10.18 -8.84 -4.63
C LEU A 14 9.60 -7.74 -3.72
N VAL A 15 9.05 -6.68 -4.30
CA VAL A 15 8.38 -5.60 -3.55
C VAL A 15 7.09 -6.09 -2.91
N ALA A 16 6.31 -6.91 -3.62
CA ALA A 16 5.05 -7.45 -3.11
C ALA A 16 5.26 -8.48 -1.97
N ILE A 17 6.34 -9.25 -2.00
CA ILE A 17 6.61 -10.25 -0.96
C ILE A 17 7.35 -9.67 0.25
N SER A 18 7.97 -8.49 0.13
CA SER A 18 8.76 -7.90 1.20
C SER A 18 8.02 -7.70 2.53
N PRO A 19 6.72 -7.35 2.59
CA PRO A 19 6.00 -7.25 3.86
C PRO A 19 5.84 -8.61 4.54
N ALA A 20 5.56 -9.67 3.78
CA ALA A 20 5.44 -11.02 4.30
C ALA A 20 6.79 -11.56 4.80
N VAL A 21 7.88 -11.27 4.09
CA VAL A 21 9.24 -11.58 4.56
C VAL A 21 9.56 -10.81 5.85
N ALA A 22 9.24 -9.53 5.92
CA ALA A 22 9.45 -8.73 7.13
C ALA A 22 8.69 -9.32 8.33
N GLN A 23 7.44 -9.73 8.13
CA GLN A 23 6.67 -10.40 9.18
C GLN A 23 7.31 -11.72 9.63
N LEU A 24 7.82 -12.54 8.71
CA LEU A 24 8.51 -13.79 9.08
C LEU A 24 9.78 -13.53 9.92
N LEU A 25 10.43 -12.38 9.75
CA LEU A 25 11.64 -12.01 10.48
C LEU A 25 11.35 -11.35 11.83
N PHE A 26 10.29 -10.53 11.92
CA PHE A 26 10.00 -9.70 13.10
C PHE A 26 8.74 -10.14 13.88
N GLY A 27 8.07 -11.21 13.45
CA GLY A 27 6.78 -11.65 14.00
C GLY A 27 5.59 -10.95 13.34
N ASP A 28 4.40 -11.12 13.94
CA ASP A 28 3.15 -10.52 13.44
C ASP A 28 2.76 -9.26 14.23
N PRO A 29 3.29 -8.08 13.88
CA PRO A 29 3.02 -6.86 14.61
C PRO A 29 1.61 -6.33 14.42
N LEU A 30 0.87 -6.77 13.40
CA LEU A 30 -0.50 -6.33 13.16
C LEU A 30 -1.54 -7.34 13.69
N TYR A 31 -1.11 -8.48 14.23
CA TYR A 31 -1.96 -9.55 14.77
C TYR A 31 -3.03 -10.04 13.79
N VAL A 32 -2.73 -10.02 12.48
CA VAL A 32 -3.66 -10.39 11.41
C VAL A 32 -3.23 -11.62 10.63
N GLY A 33 -2.05 -12.17 10.90
CA GLY A 33 -1.50 -13.33 10.21
C GLY A 33 -0.95 -13.02 8.80
N ILE A 34 -0.19 -13.97 8.26
CA ILE A 34 0.60 -13.77 7.03
C ILE A 34 -0.20 -13.51 5.76
N TRP A 35 -1.45 -13.95 5.74
CA TRP A 35 -2.33 -13.74 4.59
C TRP A 35 -2.53 -12.25 4.32
N TYR A 36 -2.60 -11.41 5.34
CA TYR A 36 -2.85 -9.97 5.18
C TYR A 36 -1.68 -9.26 4.46
N TYR A 37 -0.45 -9.60 4.87
CA TYR A 37 0.78 -9.03 4.32
C TYR A 37 1.03 -9.43 2.86
N LEU A 38 0.44 -10.55 2.41
CA LEU A 38 0.43 -10.97 1.01
C LEU A 38 -0.75 -10.39 0.23
N MET A 39 -1.95 -10.42 0.81
CA MET A 39 -3.18 -10.02 0.10
C MET A 39 -3.20 -8.54 -0.24
N VAL A 40 -2.69 -7.65 0.60
CA VAL A 40 -2.68 -6.20 0.33
C VAL A 40 -1.89 -5.85 -0.95
N PRO A 41 -0.60 -6.23 -1.11
CA PRO A 41 0.13 -5.93 -2.33
C PRO A 41 -0.45 -6.68 -3.55
N ILE A 42 -0.95 -7.91 -3.38
CA ILE A 42 -1.63 -8.66 -4.44
C ILE A 42 -2.89 -7.90 -4.91
N ALA A 43 -3.71 -7.40 -3.99
CA ALA A 43 -4.91 -6.65 -4.29
C ALA A 43 -4.58 -5.33 -5.00
N ALA A 44 -3.54 -4.61 -4.56
CA ALA A 44 -3.08 -3.38 -5.22
C ALA A 44 -2.65 -3.65 -6.67
N ILE A 45 -1.92 -4.75 -6.91
CA ILE A 45 -1.55 -5.18 -8.26
C ILE A 45 -2.79 -5.55 -9.08
N ALA A 46 -3.71 -6.33 -8.52
CA ALA A 46 -4.93 -6.77 -9.19
C ALA A 46 -5.78 -5.57 -9.64
N ILE A 47 -5.97 -4.57 -8.76
CA ILE A 47 -6.68 -3.32 -9.08
C ILE A 47 -5.97 -2.58 -10.21
N GLY A 48 -4.64 -2.45 -10.15
CA GLY A 48 -3.87 -1.81 -11.21
C GLY A 48 -4.00 -2.53 -12.56
N VAL A 49 -4.01 -3.87 -12.55
CA VAL A 49 -4.22 -4.70 -13.76
C VAL A 49 -5.64 -4.52 -14.30
N MET A 50 -6.66 -4.56 -13.44
CA MET A 50 -8.06 -4.31 -13.82
C MET A 50 -8.24 -2.90 -14.42
N ALA A 51 -7.52 -1.91 -13.91
CA ALA A 51 -7.50 -0.54 -14.44
C ALA A 51 -6.70 -0.38 -15.75
N ARG A 52 -6.13 -1.48 -16.28
CA ARG A 52 -5.26 -1.53 -17.46
C ARG A 52 -4.06 -0.59 -17.33
N ALA A 53 -3.44 -0.56 -16.15
CA ALA A 53 -2.29 0.28 -15.89
C ALA A 53 -1.03 -0.18 -16.66
N LYS A 54 -0.10 0.75 -16.88
CA LYS A 54 1.21 0.46 -17.51
C LYS A 54 2.07 -0.40 -16.56
N PRO A 55 3.02 -1.23 -17.05
CA PRO A 55 3.79 -2.14 -16.20
C PRO A 55 4.51 -1.46 -15.02
N LEU A 56 5.20 -0.33 -15.24
CA LEU A 56 5.88 0.40 -14.17
C LEU A 56 4.94 1.06 -13.16
N PHE A 57 3.67 1.28 -13.53
CA PHE A 57 2.66 1.78 -12.61
C PHE A 57 2.39 0.75 -11.52
N LEU A 58 2.29 -0.54 -11.89
CA LEU A 58 2.06 -1.64 -10.95
C LEU A 58 3.16 -1.75 -9.90
N LEU A 59 4.40 -1.46 -10.28
CA LEU A 59 5.53 -1.42 -9.36
C LEU A 59 5.38 -0.28 -8.36
N GLY A 60 5.00 0.92 -8.82
CA GLY A 60 4.71 2.05 -7.94
C GLY A 60 3.56 1.76 -6.97
N THR A 61 2.47 1.16 -7.45
CA THR A 61 1.30 0.83 -6.60
C THR A 61 1.62 -0.27 -5.58
N SER A 62 2.37 -1.31 -6.00
CA SER A 62 2.81 -2.37 -5.08
C SER A 62 3.78 -1.82 -4.04
N LEU A 63 4.69 -0.92 -4.44
CA LEU A 63 5.60 -0.28 -3.51
C LEU A 63 4.84 0.56 -2.48
N ALA A 64 3.85 1.34 -2.92
CA ALA A 64 2.99 2.10 -2.01
C ALA A 64 2.27 1.18 -1.01
N ALA A 65 1.65 0.09 -1.49
CA ALA A 65 0.94 -0.86 -0.64
C ALA A 65 1.87 -1.57 0.37
N SER A 66 3.08 -1.94 -0.05
CA SER A 66 4.09 -2.52 0.85
C SER A 66 4.57 -1.49 1.88
N VAL A 67 4.76 -0.23 1.48
CA VAL A 67 5.13 0.86 2.39
C VAL A 67 4.05 1.12 3.43
N THR A 68 2.76 1.18 3.07
CA THR A 68 1.69 1.41 4.04
C THR A 68 1.65 0.29 5.09
N LEU A 69 1.77 -0.97 4.66
CA LEU A 69 1.84 -2.11 5.57
C LEU A 69 3.05 -2.03 6.52
N LEU A 70 4.24 -1.80 5.97
CA LEU A 70 5.47 -1.75 6.75
C LEU A 70 5.47 -0.58 7.73
N VAL A 71 4.91 0.57 7.36
CA VAL A 71 4.75 1.73 8.26
C VAL A 71 3.82 1.38 9.41
N TYR A 72 2.66 0.76 9.13
CA TYR A 72 1.74 0.33 10.18
C TYR A 72 2.36 -0.70 11.12
N ALA A 73 3.07 -1.68 10.56
CA ALA A 73 3.82 -2.66 11.33
C ALA A 73 4.89 -2.00 12.21
N ALA A 74 5.67 -1.07 11.65
CA ALA A 74 6.70 -0.34 12.37
C ALA A 74 6.13 0.52 13.49
N ILE A 75 5.02 1.23 13.25
CA ILE A 75 4.32 2.00 14.29
C ILE A 75 3.95 1.09 15.44
N ASN A 76 3.31 -0.07 15.17
CA ASN A 76 2.87 -0.94 16.25
C ASN A 76 4.02 -1.57 17.05
N LEU A 77 5.14 -1.88 16.38
CA LEU A 77 6.36 -2.40 17.00
C LEU A 77 7.05 -1.39 17.92
N LEU A 78 6.97 -0.10 17.58
CA LEU A 78 7.67 0.96 18.29
C LEU A 78 6.85 1.55 19.45
N LEU A 79 5.55 1.25 19.53
CA LEU A 79 4.70 1.72 20.61
C LEU A 79 4.97 0.95 21.91
N ALA A 80 5.03 1.67 23.03
CA ALA A 80 5.17 1.07 24.37
C ALA A 80 3.98 0.17 24.74
N ARG A 81 2.82 0.41 24.14
CA ARG A 81 1.64 -0.47 24.20
C ARG A 81 1.14 -0.70 22.76
N PRO A 82 1.28 -1.92 22.23
CA PRO A 82 0.79 -2.25 20.89
C PRO A 82 -0.73 -2.06 20.79
N GLU A 83 -1.17 -1.43 19.72
CA GLU A 83 -2.57 -1.21 19.39
C GLU A 83 -3.10 -2.40 18.57
N GLY A 84 -4.03 -3.17 19.14
CA GLY A 84 -4.62 -4.32 18.46
C GLY A 84 -5.50 -3.94 17.25
N LEU A 85 -5.97 -2.70 17.19
CA LEU A 85 -6.91 -2.20 16.16
C LEU A 85 -6.22 -1.54 14.97
N LEU A 86 -4.89 -1.38 14.99
CA LEU A 86 -4.15 -0.67 13.94
C LEU A 86 -4.37 -1.30 12.55
N ALA A 87 -4.46 -2.64 12.50
CA ALA A 87 -4.70 -3.37 11.26
C ALA A 87 -6.08 -3.12 10.65
N LEU A 88 -7.10 -2.90 11.49
CA LEU A 88 -8.43 -2.50 11.01
C LEU A 88 -8.38 -1.10 10.40
N GLY A 89 -7.65 -0.17 11.02
CA GLY A 89 -7.42 1.15 10.46
C GLY A 89 -6.78 1.08 9.07
N HIS A 90 -5.78 0.20 8.90
CA HIS A 90 -5.18 -0.04 7.58
C HIS A 90 -6.21 -0.60 6.60
N LEU A 91 -6.97 -1.64 6.98
CA LEU A 91 -7.97 -2.29 6.15
C LEU A 91 -9.04 -1.31 5.64
N PHE A 92 -9.58 -0.49 6.53
CA PHE A 92 -10.59 0.52 6.18
C PHE A 92 -10.01 1.69 5.39
N SER A 93 -8.69 1.88 5.39
CA SER A 93 -8.00 2.87 4.57
C SER A 93 -7.78 2.40 3.12
N LEU A 94 -7.76 1.08 2.86
CA LEU A 94 -7.53 0.49 1.54
C LEU A 94 -8.51 0.92 0.42
N PRO A 95 -9.82 1.18 0.66
CA PRO A 95 -10.72 1.72 -0.36
C PRO A 95 -10.21 3.03 -0.97
N GLY A 96 -9.63 3.91 -0.14
CA GLY A 96 -8.97 5.12 -0.60
C GLY A 96 -7.76 4.84 -1.47
N ALA A 97 -6.93 3.86 -1.07
CA ALA A 97 -5.81 3.40 -1.89
C ALA A 97 -6.28 2.91 -3.26
N ALA A 98 -7.33 2.08 -3.29
CA ALA A 98 -7.93 1.56 -4.51
C ALA A 98 -8.43 2.69 -5.43
N ALA A 99 -9.15 3.68 -4.88
CA ALA A 99 -9.60 4.84 -5.64
C ALA A 99 -8.42 5.64 -6.21
N GLY A 100 -7.40 5.90 -5.39
CA GLY A 100 -6.17 6.58 -5.79
C GLY A 100 -5.41 5.83 -6.89
N THR A 101 -5.32 4.50 -6.79
CA THR A 101 -4.74 3.62 -7.81
C THR A 101 -5.51 3.72 -9.13
N VAL A 102 -6.85 3.69 -9.10
CA VAL A 102 -7.68 3.75 -10.32
C VAL A 102 -7.55 5.11 -11.00
N ILE A 103 -7.62 6.20 -10.23
CA ILE A 103 -7.45 7.57 -10.75
C ILE A 103 -6.04 7.75 -11.31
N GLY A 104 -5.02 7.32 -10.57
CA GLY A 104 -3.63 7.35 -11.01
C GLY A 104 -3.41 6.54 -12.29
N ALA A 105 -4.04 5.36 -12.40
CA ALA A 105 -3.92 4.51 -13.58
C ALA A 105 -4.51 5.20 -14.81
N PHE A 106 -5.67 5.85 -14.67
CA PHE A 106 -6.28 6.64 -15.73
C PHE A 106 -5.39 7.80 -16.17
N LEU A 107 -4.85 8.57 -15.22
CA LEU A 107 -3.94 9.69 -15.50
C LEU A 107 -2.61 9.24 -16.13
N SER A 108 -2.09 8.07 -15.74
CA SER A 108 -0.83 7.52 -16.26
C SER A 108 -0.86 7.25 -17.77
N ARG A 109 -2.05 7.11 -18.36
CA ARG A 109 -2.23 6.88 -19.81
C ARG A 109 -1.66 8.04 -20.62
N ARG A 110 -1.74 9.27 -20.10
CA ARG A 110 -1.23 10.50 -20.74
C ARG A 110 0.28 10.70 -20.61
N LEU A 111 0.95 9.92 -19.74
CA LEU A 111 2.38 10.05 -19.48
C LEU A 111 3.21 9.16 -20.40
N SER A 112 4.28 9.70 -20.99
CA SER A 112 5.23 8.93 -21.82
C SER A 112 6.48 8.50 -21.03
N ARG A 113 6.86 9.25 -19.99
CA ARG A 113 8.07 8.98 -19.20
C ARG A 113 7.86 7.85 -18.18
N PRO A 114 8.73 6.81 -18.17
CA PRO A 114 8.58 5.66 -17.29
C PRO A 114 8.63 6.03 -15.80
N ILE A 115 9.53 6.93 -15.41
CA ILE A 115 9.68 7.39 -14.03
C ILE A 115 8.41 8.10 -13.52
N SER A 116 7.75 8.89 -14.39
CA SER A 116 6.52 9.59 -14.04
C SER A 116 5.34 8.64 -13.87
N VAL A 117 5.29 7.56 -14.66
CA VAL A 117 4.27 6.51 -14.53
C VAL A 117 4.42 5.75 -13.20
N LEU A 118 5.65 5.41 -12.82
CA LEU A 118 5.95 4.79 -11.52
C LEU A 118 5.58 5.73 -10.37
N ALA A 119 6.07 6.98 -10.42
CA ALA A 119 5.82 7.97 -9.39
C ALA A 119 4.32 8.23 -9.20
N LEU A 120 3.55 8.27 -10.29
CA LEU A 120 2.10 8.44 -10.22
C LEU A 120 1.38 7.24 -9.62
N GLY A 121 1.85 6.01 -9.88
CA GLY A 121 1.31 4.80 -9.23
C GLY A 121 1.56 4.79 -7.74
N PHE A 122 2.77 5.17 -7.34
CA PHE A 122 3.16 5.29 -5.93
C PHE A 122 2.37 6.41 -5.22
N ALA A 123 2.46 7.64 -5.74
CA ALA A 123 1.83 8.80 -5.13
C ALA A 123 0.31 8.72 -5.16
N GLY A 124 -0.31 8.28 -6.27
CA GLY A 124 -1.77 8.16 -6.36
C GLY A 124 -2.32 7.17 -5.34
N THR A 125 -1.67 6.02 -5.18
CA THR A 125 -2.07 5.01 -4.19
C THR A 125 -1.87 5.51 -2.76
N LEU A 126 -0.72 6.12 -2.46
CA LEU A 126 -0.43 6.67 -1.12
C LEU A 126 -1.35 7.81 -0.74
N VAL A 127 -1.57 8.77 -1.63
CA VAL A 127 -2.45 9.91 -1.37
C VAL A 127 -3.88 9.43 -1.14
N GLY A 128 -4.37 8.51 -1.98
CA GLY A 128 -5.69 7.92 -1.80
C GLY A 128 -5.82 7.19 -0.45
N PHE A 129 -4.82 6.38 -0.09
CA PHE A 129 -4.77 5.71 1.20
C PHE A 129 -4.79 6.70 2.36
N PHE A 130 -3.91 7.71 2.33
CA PHE A 130 -3.73 8.67 3.41
C PHE A 130 -4.98 9.55 3.62
N LEU A 131 -5.59 10.04 2.54
CA LEU A 131 -6.82 10.83 2.64
C LEU A 131 -7.95 10.02 3.29
N ASN A 132 -8.12 8.77 2.90
CA ASN A 132 -9.14 7.90 3.49
C ASN A 132 -8.78 7.48 4.92
N GLN A 133 -7.50 7.24 5.21
CA GLN A 133 -7.00 6.98 6.56
C GLN A 133 -7.33 8.13 7.51
N LEU A 134 -7.14 9.39 7.08
CA LEU A 134 -7.52 10.55 7.87
C LEU A 134 -9.01 10.56 8.19
N VAL A 135 -9.88 10.21 7.24
CA VAL A 135 -11.31 10.11 7.51
C VAL A 135 -11.60 8.98 8.48
N VAL A 136 -11.14 7.76 8.19
CA VAL A 136 -11.41 6.56 9.00
C VAL A 136 -10.91 6.71 10.43
N CYS A 137 -9.65 7.10 10.61
CA CYS A 137 -9.00 7.18 11.92
C CYS A 137 -9.46 8.37 12.78
N ASN A 138 -10.24 9.30 12.22
CA ASN A 138 -10.79 10.44 12.97
C ASN A 138 -12.32 10.40 13.11
N THR A 139 -13.03 9.59 12.32
CA THR A 139 -14.51 9.57 12.32
C THR A 139 -15.12 8.20 12.57
N VAL A 140 -14.47 7.12 12.13
CA VAL A 140 -15.04 5.77 12.20
C VAL A 140 -14.44 4.98 13.36
N MET A 141 -13.13 5.12 13.59
CA MET A 141 -12.42 4.41 14.64
C MET A 141 -11.17 5.17 15.08
N TRP A 142 -10.67 4.89 16.28
CA TRP A 142 -9.42 5.46 16.78
C TRP A 142 -8.23 4.57 16.38
N CYS A 143 -7.23 5.15 15.73
CA CYS A 143 -6.03 4.46 15.23
C CYS A 143 -4.77 4.83 16.02
N GLY A 144 -4.90 5.23 17.29
CA GLY A 144 -3.76 5.66 18.10
C GLY A 144 -3.13 6.95 17.55
N VAL A 145 -1.80 6.92 17.42
CA VAL A 145 -0.95 8.03 16.93
C VAL A 145 -1.25 8.49 15.48
N LEU A 146 -2.03 7.71 14.73
CA LEU A 146 -2.46 8.04 13.37
C LEU A 146 -3.74 8.88 13.34
N SER A 147 -4.42 9.01 14.47
CA SER A 147 -5.57 9.92 14.63
C SER A 147 -5.05 11.32 14.94
N LEU A 148 -5.69 12.36 14.44
CA LEU A 148 -5.34 13.73 14.81
C LEU A 148 -5.63 13.91 16.31
N PRO A 149 -4.80 14.67 17.03
CA PRO A 149 -5.11 15.09 18.39
C PRO A 149 -6.20 16.15 18.31
N ILE A 150 -7.44 15.73 18.06
CA ILE A 150 -8.62 16.57 18.21
C ILE A 150 -9.03 16.42 19.68
N GLY A 151 -8.30 17.13 20.53
CA GLY A 151 -8.54 17.27 21.97
C GLY A 151 -8.65 18.74 22.32
#